data_AF-A0A258ZJK8-F1
#
_entry.id   AF-A0A258ZJK8-F1
#
_cell.length_a   1.000
_cell.length_b   1.000
_cell.length_c   1.000
_cell.angle_alpha   90.00
_cell.angle_beta   90.00
_cell.angle_gamma   90.00
#
_symmetry.space_group_name_H-M   'P 1'
#
loop_
_entity.id
_entity.type
_entity.pdbx_description
1 polymer ?
#
loop_
_entity_poly.entity_id
_entity_poly.type
_entity_poly.pdbx_seq_one_letter_code
_entity_poly.pdbx_strand_id
1 'polypeptide(L)'
;MTNTKKMADIAPFGLRMQTEIKAKLEREAKINGRSLNAEIVSRLQISLDKPGAAQSRHVVAEPSANSYLPEINDIERQLLMIFRRMPVEKQLALLSLFN
;
A
#
# COMPACT_ATOMS: atom_id res chain seq x y z
N MET A 1 -19.02 26.90 6.34
CA MET A 1 -19.94 26.11 7.19
C MET A 1 -19.90 24.66 6.73
N THR A 2 -19.02 23.83 7.30
CA THR A 2 -18.94 22.41 6.94
C THR A 2 -19.98 21.64 7.75
N ASN A 3 -21.05 21.21 7.07
CA ASN A 3 -22.15 20.44 7.64
C ASN A 3 -21.66 19.02 8.00
N THR A 4 -21.09 18.84 9.19
CA THR A 4 -20.76 17.52 9.72
C THR A 4 -22.05 16.84 10.19
N LYS A 5 -22.77 16.23 9.25
CA LYS A 5 -23.92 15.37 9.55
C LYS A 5 -23.46 14.30 10.55
N LYS A 6 -24.12 14.21 11.71
CA LYS A 6 -23.74 13.21 12.73
C LYS A 6 -23.88 11.82 12.12
N MET A 7 -22.96 10.90 12.43
CA MET A 7 -22.98 9.52 11.93
C MET A 7 -24.32 8.80 12.19
N ALA A 8 -25.04 9.19 13.24
CA ALA A 8 -26.38 8.69 13.57
C ALA A 8 -27.48 9.09 12.57
N ASP A 9 -27.28 10.17 11.80
CA ASP A 9 -28.27 10.70 10.85
C ASP A 9 -28.09 10.14 9.42
N ILE A 10 -27.14 9.22 9.24
CA ILE A 10 -26.90 8.53 7.97
C ILE A 10 -27.73 7.24 7.97
N ALA A 11 -28.62 7.10 6.98
CA ALA A 11 -29.41 5.90 6.83
C ALA A 11 -28.49 4.67 6.66
N PRO A 12 -28.76 3.55 7.36
CA PRO A 12 -27.94 2.35 7.25
C PRO A 12 -27.87 1.83 5.80
N PHE A 13 -26.67 1.40 5.38
CA PHE A 13 -26.48 0.76 4.07
C PHE A 13 -26.72 -0.75 4.18
N GLY A 14 -27.71 -1.27 3.45
CA GLY A 14 -28.08 -2.69 3.44
C GLY A 14 -27.10 -3.57 2.66
N LEU A 15 -25.89 -3.75 3.17
CA LEU A 15 -24.84 -4.56 2.54
C LEU A 15 -25.06 -6.06 2.78
N ARG A 16 -25.15 -6.84 1.69
CA ARG A 16 -25.13 -8.30 1.74
C ARG A 16 -23.70 -8.80 1.52
N MET A 17 -23.23 -9.68 2.39
CA MET A 17 -21.86 -10.22 2.36
C MET A 17 -21.85 -11.70 2.73
N GLN A 18 -20.93 -12.45 2.12
CA GLN A 18 -20.66 -13.83 2.51
C GLN A 18 -20.10 -13.89 3.94
N THR A 19 -20.46 -14.93 4.68
CA THR A 19 -20.10 -15.08 6.11
C THR A 19 -18.59 -15.06 6.35
N GLU A 20 -17.81 -15.68 5.47
CA GLU A 20 -16.35 -15.74 5.59
C GLU A 20 -15.70 -14.34 5.48
N ILE A 21 -16.15 -13.54 4.49
CA ILE A 21 -15.65 -12.18 4.29
C ILE A 21 -16.04 -11.30 5.49
N LYS A 22 -17.27 -11.44 5.98
CA LYS A 22 -17.74 -10.74 7.17
C LYS A 22 -16.84 -11.03 8.37
N ALA A 23 -16.60 -12.31 8.67
CA ALA A 23 -15.79 -12.73 9.80
C ALA A 23 -14.34 -12.22 9.68
N LYS A 24 -13.78 -12.21 8.47
CA LYS A 24 -12.45 -11.64 8.22
C LYS A 24 -12.44 -10.14 8.53
N LEU A 25 -13.41 -9.37 8.03
CA LEU A 25 -13.50 -7.94 8.29
C LEU A 25 -13.72 -7.62 9.77
N GLU A 26 -14.52 -8.42 10.49
CA GLU A 26 -14.73 -8.24 11.93
C GLU A 26 -13.44 -8.45 12.72
N ARG A 27 -12.65 -9.48 12.37
CA ARG A 27 -11.34 -9.71 12.99
C ARG A 27 -10.39 -8.54 12.78
N GLU A 28 -10.29 -8.06 11.54
CA GLU A 28 -9.44 -6.94 11.16
C GLU A 28 -9.87 -5.64 11.86
N ALA A 29 -11.18 -5.37 11.91
CA ALA A 29 -11.73 -4.23 12.62
C ALA A 29 -11.35 -4.28 14.12
N LYS A 30 -11.44 -5.45 14.75
CA LYS A 30 -11.03 -5.65 16.14
C LYS A 30 -9.54 -5.41 16.35
N ILE A 31 -8.68 -5.92 15.48
CA ILE A 31 -7.23 -5.70 15.52
C ILE A 31 -6.91 -4.20 15.40
N ASN A 32 -7.62 -3.50 14.52
CA ASN A 32 -7.43 -2.07 14.26
C ASN A 32 -8.13 -1.16 15.29
N GLY A 33 -8.83 -1.72 16.28
CA GLY A 33 -9.58 -0.95 17.27
C GLY A 33 -10.74 -0.14 16.68
N ARG A 34 -11.32 -0.59 15.57
CA ARG A 34 -12.41 0.08 14.83
C ARG A 34 -13.70 -0.73 14.88
N SER A 35 -14.84 -0.05 14.72
CA SER A 35 -16.09 -0.74 14.41
C SER A 35 -16.02 -1.35 13.01
N LEU A 36 -16.81 -2.41 12.76
CA LEU A 36 -16.89 -3.02 11.43
C LEU A 36 -17.22 -1.99 10.34
N ASN A 37 -18.15 -1.07 10.63
CA ASN A 37 -18.52 -0.01 9.70
C ASN A 37 -17.34 0.94 9.40
N ALA A 38 -16.59 1.35 10.42
CA ALA A 38 -15.44 2.23 10.25
C ALA A 38 -14.32 1.56 9.44
N GLU A 39 -14.08 0.26 9.65
CA GLU A 39 -13.12 -0.51 8.86
C GLU A 39 -13.54 -0.62 7.38
N ILE A 40 -14.82 -0.92 7.12
CA ILE A 40 -15.36 -0.99 5.75
C ILE A 40 -15.21 0.37 5.04
N VAL A 41 -15.64 1.46 5.68
CA VAL A 41 -15.53 2.81 5.11
C VAL A 41 -14.08 3.17 4.84
N SER A 42 -13.16 2.88 5.78
CA SER A 42 -11.74 3.15 5.60
C SER A 42 -11.16 2.40 4.39
N ARG A 43 -11.49 1.11 4.21
CA ARG A 43 -11.01 0.33 3.05
C ARG A 43 -11.57 0.86 1.74
N LEU A 44 -12.86 1.22 1.73
CA LEU A 44 -13.51 1.82 0.56
C LEU A 44 -12.86 3.15 0.19
N GLN A 45 -12.64 4.03 1.17
CA GLN A 45 -11.99 5.32 0.94
C GLN A 45 -10.59 5.14 0.34
N ILE A 46 -9.77 4.23 0.90
CA ILE A 46 -8.45 3.89 0.35
C ILE A 46 -8.56 3.37 -1.09
N SER A 47 -9.57 2.54 -1.39
CA SER A 47 -9.76 2.00 -2.73
C SER A 47 -10.16 3.06 -3.77
N LEU A 48 -10.89 4.09 -3.34
CA LEU A 48 -11.35 5.19 -4.19
C LEU A 48 -10.26 6.26 -4.36
N ASP A 49 -9.48 6.53 -3.32
CA ASP A 49 -8.39 7.53 -3.34
C ASP A 49 -7.13 7.02 -4.06
N LYS A 50 -7.03 5.71 -4.31
CA LYS A 50 -5.97 5.08 -5.12
C LYS A 50 -6.53 4.55 -6.45
N PRO A 51 -6.94 5.42 -7.40
CA PRO A 51 -7.51 4.99 -8.68
C PRO A 51 -6.56 4.22 -9.63
N GLY A 52 -5.34 3.88 -9.19
CA GLY A 52 -4.33 3.18 -10.01
C GLY A 52 -4.29 1.66 -9.86
N ALA A 53 -4.94 1.05 -8.87
CA ALA A 53 -4.85 -0.42 -8.68
C ALA A 53 -5.77 -1.23 -9.61
N ALA A 54 -6.71 -0.58 -10.30
CA ALA A 54 -7.60 -1.23 -11.27
C ALA A 54 -6.99 -1.38 -12.68
N GLN A 55 -5.73 -0.96 -12.89
CA GLN A 55 -5.01 -1.17 -14.15
C GLN A 55 -3.98 -2.31 -14.12
N SER A 56 -3.87 -3.07 -13.02
CA SER A 56 -3.17 -4.36 -13.02
C SER A 56 -4.06 -5.45 -13.62
N ARG A 57 -4.57 -5.20 -14.82
CA ARG A 57 -5.11 -6.25 -15.70
C ARG A 57 -3.94 -7.22 -15.91
N HIS A 58 -4.16 -8.50 -15.61
CA HIS A 58 -3.24 -9.61 -15.84
C HIS A 58 -2.40 -9.42 -17.11
N VAL A 59 -1.21 -8.86 -16.96
CA VAL A 59 -0.06 -9.13 -17.81
C VAL A 59 0.86 -9.92 -16.91
N VAL A 60 1.17 -11.15 -17.32
CA VAL A 60 2.42 -11.81 -16.93
C VAL A 60 3.55 -10.93 -17.45
N ALA A 61 3.79 -9.84 -16.73
CA ALA A 61 4.94 -8.98 -16.88
C ALA A 61 5.81 -9.30 -15.67
N GLU A 62 7.00 -9.81 -15.93
CA GLU A 62 8.15 -9.82 -15.02
C GLU A 62 8.00 -8.71 -13.98
N PRO A 63 8.01 -9.01 -12.67
CA PRO A 63 7.82 -7.99 -11.65
C PRO A 63 8.92 -6.94 -11.82
N SER A 64 8.55 -5.79 -12.38
CA SER A 64 9.46 -4.66 -12.46
C SER A 64 9.90 -4.38 -11.03
N ALA A 65 11.21 -4.38 -10.80
CA ALA A 65 11.88 -4.27 -9.50
C ALA A 65 11.41 -3.08 -8.62
N ASN A 66 10.59 -2.18 -9.17
CA ASN A 66 10.00 -1.04 -8.48
C ASN A 66 9.00 -1.40 -7.36
N SER A 67 8.39 -2.59 -7.36
CA SER A 67 7.39 -2.96 -6.34
C SER A 67 8.00 -3.45 -5.02
N TYR A 68 9.33 -3.65 -4.98
CA TYR A 68 10.06 -4.17 -3.81
C TYR A 68 10.98 -3.15 -3.14
N LEU A 69 10.92 -1.88 -3.55
CA LEU A 69 11.74 -0.85 -2.91
C LEU A 69 11.01 -0.34 -1.66
N PRO A 70 11.46 -0.66 -0.42
CA PRO A 70 11.12 0.20 0.71
C PRO A 70 11.53 1.62 0.34
N GLU A 71 10.82 2.64 0.83
CA GLU A 71 11.12 4.04 0.54
C GLU A 71 12.63 4.29 0.70
N ILE A 72 13.35 4.34 -0.44
CA ILE A 72 14.82 4.43 -0.43
C ILE A 72 15.17 5.71 0.33
N ASN A 73 15.80 5.54 1.49
CA ASN A 73 16.18 6.64 2.37
C ASN A 73 17.14 7.57 1.61
N ASP A 74 17.16 8.86 1.93
CA ASP A 74 17.99 9.84 1.22
C ASP A 74 19.48 9.45 1.21
N ILE A 75 19.94 8.76 2.25
CA ILE A 75 21.30 8.21 2.35
C ILE A 75 21.52 7.10 1.31
N GLU A 76 20.58 6.18 1.15
CA GLU A 76 20.67 5.08 0.18
C GLU A 76 20.62 5.62 -1.25
N ARG A 77 19.84 6.68 -1.51
CA ARG A 77 19.84 7.38 -2.80
C ARG A 77 21.21 8.00 -3.08
N GLN A 78 21.81 8.66 -2.10
CA GLN A 78 23.15 9.23 -2.23
C GLN A 78 24.21 8.16 -2.48
N LEU A 79 24.13 7.03 -1.76
CA LEU A 79 25.02 5.89 -1.95
C LEU A 79 24.92 5.32 -3.37
N LEU A 80 23.70 5.15 -3.89
CA LEU A 80 23.45 4.72 -5.26
C LEU A 80 23.95 5.73 -6.30
N MET A 81 23.81 7.03 -6.03
CA MET A 81 24.33 8.08 -6.92
C MET A 81 25.86 8.08 -6.98
N ILE A 82 26.54 7.88 -5.85
CA ILE A 82 28.00 7.76 -5.79
C ILE A 82 28.43 6.50 -6.54
N PHE A 83 27.78 5.36 -6.29
CA PHE A 83 28.07 4.10 -6.97
C PHE A 83 27.98 4.24 -8.49
N ARG A 84 26.87 4.79 -9.00
CA ARG A 84 26.63 4.97 -10.44
C ARG A 84 27.59 5.95 -11.11
N ARG A 85 28.28 6.80 -10.34
CA ARG A 85 29.25 7.77 -10.85
C ARG A 85 30.69 7.25 -10.84
N MET A 86 30.93 6.06 -10.29
CA MET A 86 32.24 5.43 -10.31
C MET A 86 32.53 4.70 -11.62
N PRO A 87 33.82 4.60 -12.05
CA PRO A 87 34.26 3.71 -13.11
C PRO A 87 33.88 2.25 -12.82
N VAL A 88 33.65 1.47 -13.88
CA VAL A 88 33.13 0.09 -13.80
C VAL A 88 34.05 -0.80 -12.96
N GLU A 89 35.37 -0.59 -13.03
CA GLU A 89 36.36 -1.35 -12.27
C GLU A 89 36.18 -1.16 -10.75
N LYS A 90 35.87 0.08 -10.32
CA LYS A 90 35.64 0.41 -8.90
C LYS A 90 34.30 -0.13 -8.41
N GLN A 91 33.27 -0.12 -9.26
CA GLN A 91 31.97 -0.72 -8.94
C GLN A 91 32.10 -2.23 -8.70
N LEU A 92 32.81 -2.93 -9.60
CA LEU A 92 33.04 -4.36 -9.49
C LEU A 92 33.88 -4.71 -8.26
N ALA A 93 34.95 -3.95 -7.98
CA ALA A 93 35.75 -4.14 -6.77
C ALA A 93 34.90 -3.98 -5.49
N LEU A 94 34.04 -2.96 -5.45
CA LEU A 94 33.15 -2.73 -4.30
C LEU A 94 32.12 -3.85 -4.14
N LEU A 95 31.53 -4.35 -5.22
CA LEU A 95 30.61 -5.49 -5.18
C LEU A 95 31.31 -6.78 -4.75
N SER A 96 32.58 -6.96 -5.14
CA SER A 96 33.36 -8.14 -4.72
C SER A 96 33.64 -8.21 -3.22
N LEU A 97 33.52 -7.07 -2.51
CA LEU A 97 33.70 -6.99 -1.07
C LEU A 97 32.49 -7.50 -0.26
N PHE A 98 31.34 -7.68 -0.92
CA PHE A 98 30.09 -8.14 -0.29
C PHE A 98 29.83 -9.65 -0.49
N ASN A 99 30.81 -10.41 -0.99
CA ASN A 99 30.79 -11.87 -1.10
C ASN A 99 31.58 -12.53 0.04
#